data_AF-A0A4U8WDY3-F1
#
_entry.id   AF-A0A4U8WDY3-F1
#
_cell.length_a   1.000
_cell.length_b   1.000
_cell.length_c   1.000
_cell.angle_alpha   90.00
_cell.angle_beta   90.00
_cell.angle_gamma   90.00
#
_symmetry.space_group_name_H-M   'P 1'
#
loop_
_entity.id
_entity.type
_entity.pdbx_description
1 polymer ?
#
loop_
_entity_poly.entity_id
_entity_poly.type
_entity_poly.pdbx_seq_one_letter_code
_entity_poly.pdbx_strand_id
1 'polypeptide(L)'
;MNTIYVKLKPFAKSIFVFFAIVLIGFYFYFGFKGFDLSKIWKSLYHSDFYINYEGGFVRRGFDGEIIYLLAKTFHINSIFIQKIYNLIFFVVFGIMMLYFICKYKPPFFALFSTSVLLLYVFYIGRGLRKDHILMFFFFLSCFEMLKSKRKIYTILVINVLFIIATLVHELFFIISFFPTVLLLNNFTFGTERKSLNYIKPAISLLPATLVFLYIFFFSLGTVVEQQAILTSWKELGITTIAFNSGIFDRSLYIWELGFTRNQYISFLGAIILHFIFMIVIISNDLKNKELKKTFYALIILQYAVLLALSAVAKDFSRWIFLCNLTILIPIYILKKQVDQYPAQQNDNYFSFLKKVSWVPYILFFINTMPHSGWNFNDYIVYNPVNVVYKIISNKHIL
;
A
#
# COMPACT_ATOMS: atom_id res chain seq x y z
N MET A 1 28.12 35.81 -8.75
CA MET A 1 27.08 34.80 -9.06
C MET A 1 27.06 33.60 -8.11
N ASN A 2 28.19 33.05 -7.65
CA ASN A 2 28.22 31.88 -6.73
C ASN A 2 27.64 32.15 -5.32
N THR A 3 27.78 33.36 -4.77
CA THR A 3 27.29 33.71 -3.41
C THR A 3 25.76 33.83 -3.31
N ILE A 4 25.09 34.25 -4.38
CA ILE A 4 23.62 34.32 -4.45
C ILE A 4 23.01 32.91 -4.53
N TYR A 5 23.63 32.03 -5.33
CA TYR A 5 23.21 30.64 -5.48
C TYR A 5 23.31 29.82 -4.17
N VAL A 6 24.33 30.09 -3.35
CA VAL A 6 24.54 29.41 -2.06
C VAL A 6 23.49 29.83 -1.01
N LYS A 7 23.03 31.09 -1.01
CA LYS A 7 21.99 31.57 -0.08
C LYS A 7 20.55 31.22 -0.52
N LEU A 8 20.28 31.12 -1.82
CA LEU A 8 18.95 30.77 -2.35
C LEU A 8 18.55 29.31 -2.06
N LYS A 9 19.52 28.39 -1.99
CA LYS A 9 19.27 26.95 -1.80
C LYS A 9 18.60 26.60 -0.45
N PRO A 10 19.07 27.11 0.72
CA PRO A 10 18.39 26.88 1.99
C PRO A 10 17.05 27.62 2.09
N PHE A 11 16.95 28.84 1.54
CA PHE A 11 15.70 29.61 1.56
C PHE A 11 14.58 28.96 0.75
N ALA A 12 14.87 28.52 -0.48
CA ALA A 12 13.91 27.78 -1.31
C ALA A 12 13.48 26.47 -0.63
N LYS A 13 14.41 25.74 0.00
CA LYS A 13 14.09 24.54 0.78
C LYS A 13 13.11 24.84 1.92
N SER A 14 13.35 25.90 2.70
CA SER A 14 12.46 26.30 3.79
C SER A 14 11.06 26.68 3.31
N ILE A 15 10.95 27.40 2.19
CA ILE A 15 9.66 27.74 1.56
C ILE A 15 8.90 26.47 1.15
N PHE A 16 9.56 25.55 0.47
CA PHE A 16 8.89 24.32 0.03
C PHE A 16 8.49 23.40 1.18
N VAL A 17 9.33 23.31 2.23
CA VAL A 17 8.98 22.59 3.46
C VAL A 17 7.76 23.22 4.11
N PHE A 18 7.71 24.55 4.22
CA PHE A 18 6.56 25.28 4.73
C PHE A 18 5.30 24.97 3.92
N PHE A 19 5.33 25.12 2.59
CA PHE A 19 4.17 24.81 1.76
C PHE A 19 3.75 23.34 1.84
N ALA A 20 4.69 22.40 1.96
CA ALA A 20 4.37 20.98 2.09
C ALA A 20 3.71 20.68 3.45
N ILE A 21 4.16 21.33 4.53
CA ILE A 21 3.51 21.26 5.85
C ILE A 21 2.12 21.89 5.79
N VAL A 22 1.96 23.05 5.13
CA VAL A 22 0.67 23.71 4.94
C VAL A 22 -0.27 22.80 4.14
N LEU A 23 0.20 22.16 3.08
CA LEU A 23 -0.59 21.25 2.25
C LEU A 23 -1.00 20.00 3.02
N ILE A 24 -0.06 19.38 3.76
CA ILE A 24 -0.36 18.27 4.66
C ILE A 24 -1.40 18.71 5.68
N GLY A 25 -1.19 19.85 6.35
CA GLY A 25 -2.11 20.43 7.32
C GLY A 25 -3.48 20.73 6.72
N PHE A 26 -3.54 21.21 5.47
CA PHE A 26 -4.76 21.42 4.72
C PHE A 26 -5.47 20.10 4.44
N TYR A 27 -4.76 19.06 4.02
CA TYR A 27 -5.37 17.75 3.79
C TYR A 27 -5.84 17.07 5.07
N PHE A 28 -5.08 17.18 6.15
CA PHE A 28 -5.55 16.78 7.47
C PHE A 28 -6.77 17.62 7.86
N TYR A 29 -6.75 18.93 7.69
CA TYR A 29 -7.90 19.77 8.02
C TYR A 29 -9.14 19.39 7.21
N PHE A 30 -9.08 19.24 5.88
CA PHE A 30 -10.23 18.88 5.07
C PHE A 30 -10.67 17.42 5.26
N GLY A 31 -9.72 16.49 5.41
CA GLY A 31 -10.01 15.10 5.76
C GLY A 31 -10.70 14.98 7.13
N PHE A 32 -10.37 15.87 8.06
CA PHE A 32 -10.94 15.91 9.42
C PHE A 32 -12.04 16.98 9.60
N LYS A 33 -12.33 17.84 8.62
CA LYS A 33 -13.40 18.85 8.72
C LYS A 33 -14.78 18.19 8.82
N GLY A 34 -14.88 16.93 8.39
CA GLY A 34 -16.03 16.05 8.62
C GLY A 34 -15.84 15.02 9.74
N PHE A 35 -14.85 15.18 10.62
CA PHE A 35 -14.48 14.23 11.67
C PHE A 35 -15.63 14.07 12.67
N ASP A 36 -16.27 12.93 12.57
CA ASP A 36 -17.36 12.50 13.42
C ASP A 36 -17.04 11.05 13.80
N LEU A 37 -16.94 10.77 15.10
CA LEU A 37 -16.69 9.44 15.63
C LEU A 37 -17.71 8.42 15.09
N SER A 38 -18.95 8.87 14.85
CA SER A 38 -20.00 8.04 14.25
C SER A 38 -19.65 7.62 12.82
N LYS A 39 -18.98 8.48 12.04
CA LYS A 39 -18.54 8.18 10.67
C LYS A 39 -17.37 7.20 10.66
N ILE A 40 -16.44 7.31 11.62
CA ILE A 40 -15.35 6.33 11.77
C ILE A 40 -15.91 4.96 12.14
N TRP A 41 -16.85 4.93 13.10
CA TRP A 41 -17.49 3.68 13.47
C TRP A 41 -18.28 3.05 12.31
N LYS A 42 -18.86 3.86 11.43
CA LYS A 42 -19.48 3.39 10.19
C LYS A 42 -18.45 2.93 9.15
N SER A 43 -17.30 3.60 9.04
CA SER A 43 -16.26 3.25 8.06
C SER A 43 -15.56 1.92 8.37
N LEU A 44 -15.63 1.43 9.61
CA LEU A 44 -15.14 0.09 9.98
C LEU A 44 -15.97 -1.06 9.38
N TYR A 45 -17.18 -0.81 8.87
CA TYR A 45 -17.97 -1.82 8.17
C TYR A 45 -17.57 -1.91 6.69
N HIS A 46 -17.39 -3.14 6.19
CA HIS A 46 -17.18 -3.37 4.76
C HIS A 46 -17.67 -4.77 4.34
N SER A 47 -18.38 -4.89 3.22
CA SER A 47 -19.02 -6.14 2.80
C SER A 47 -18.03 -7.26 2.44
N ASP A 48 -16.83 -6.93 1.95
CA ASP A 48 -15.76 -7.91 1.67
C ASP A 48 -15.38 -8.81 2.88
N PHE A 49 -15.72 -8.43 4.12
CA PHE A 49 -15.51 -9.27 5.31
C PHE A 49 -16.56 -10.37 5.48
N TYR A 50 -17.62 -10.39 4.68
CA TYR A 50 -18.70 -11.38 4.80
C TYR A 50 -18.59 -12.51 3.77
N ILE A 51 -17.43 -12.68 3.15
CA ILE A 51 -17.13 -13.88 2.35
C ILE A 51 -16.72 -14.96 3.35
N ASN A 52 -17.47 -16.06 3.44
CA ASN A 52 -17.19 -17.21 4.32
C ASN A 52 -17.15 -18.51 3.50
N TYR A 53 -17.02 -19.67 4.15
CA TYR A 53 -16.88 -20.97 3.48
C TYR A 53 -18.16 -21.83 3.45
N GLU A 54 -19.32 -21.26 3.81
CA GLU A 54 -20.61 -21.99 3.78
C GLU A 54 -21.04 -22.35 2.35
N GLY A 55 -20.57 -21.61 1.34
CA GLY A 55 -20.74 -21.99 -0.07
C GLY A 55 -19.72 -23.02 -0.58
N GLY A 56 -18.64 -23.27 0.16
CA GLY A 56 -17.44 -23.96 -0.33
C GLY A 56 -16.18 -23.11 -0.18
N PHE A 57 -15.05 -23.63 -0.63
CA PHE A 57 -13.76 -22.93 -0.48
C PHE A 57 -13.60 -21.81 -1.52
N VAL A 58 -13.91 -20.58 -1.11
CA VAL A 58 -13.80 -19.36 -1.94
C VAL A 58 -12.65 -18.47 -1.50
N ARG A 59 -11.95 -17.84 -2.45
CA ARG A 59 -10.89 -16.86 -2.15
C ARG A 59 -11.39 -15.74 -1.22
N ARG A 60 -10.50 -15.18 -0.39
CA ARG A 60 -10.78 -14.08 0.55
C ARG A 60 -11.73 -14.42 1.70
N GLY A 61 -12.05 -15.70 1.88
CA GLY A 61 -13.07 -16.16 2.84
C GLY A 61 -12.59 -16.32 4.29
N PHE A 62 -11.28 -16.28 4.57
CA PHE A 62 -10.76 -16.73 5.87
C PHE A 62 -11.19 -15.85 7.05
N ASP A 63 -11.09 -14.54 6.92
CA ASP A 63 -11.52 -13.62 7.97
C ASP A 63 -13.05 -13.57 8.12
N GLY A 64 -13.79 -13.72 7.03
CA GLY A 64 -15.25 -13.81 7.09
C GLY A 64 -15.74 -15.12 7.71
N GLU A 65 -15.02 -16.23 7.51
CA GLU A 65 -15.27 -17.49 8.22
C GLU A 65 -15.07 -17.32 9.73
N ILE A 66 -13.97 -16.65 10.15
CA ILE A 66 -13.74 -16.36 11.57
C ILE A 66 -14.89 -15.53 12.15
N ILE A 67 -15.31 -14.46 11.45
CA ILE A 67 -16.41 -13.60 11.90
C ILE A 67 -17.72 -14.41 11.99
N TYR A 68 -17.98 -15.27 11.00
CA TYR A 68 -19.17 -16.11 10.94
C TYR A 68 -19.22 -17.12 12.09
N LEU A 69 -18.14 -17.86 12.32
CA LEU A 69 -18.05 -18.84 13.40
C LEU A 69 -18.21 -18.19 14.78
N LEU A 70 -17.61 -17.00 14.99
CA LEU A 70 -17.78 -16.25 16.22
C LEU A 70 -19.23 -15.78 16.41
N ALA A 71 -19.86 -15.25 15.36
CA ALA A 71 -21.24 -14.79 15.41
C ALA A 71 -22.20 -15.95 15.69
N LYS A 72 -22.00 -17.09 15.03
CA LYS A 72 -22.81 -18.31 15.19
C LYS A 72 -22.66 -18.94 16.57
N THR A 73 -21.43 -19.03 17.08
CA THR A 73 -21.13 -19.72 18.35
C THR A 73 -21.52 -18.89 19.57
N PHE A 74 -21.26 -17.58 19.55
CA PHE A 74 -21.51 -16.71 20.69
C PHE A 74 -22.84 -15.93 20.60
N HIS A 75 -23.58 -16.09 19.49
CA HIS A 75 -24.79 -15.32 19.19
C HIS A 75 -24.58 -13.80 19.27
N ILE A 76 -23.36 -13.33 18.97
CA ILE A 76 -23.00 -11.91 18.94
C ILE A 76 -23.28 -11.36 17.55
N ASN A 77 -23.74 -10.10 17.50
CA ASN A 77 -23.91 -9.39 16.24
C ASN A 77 -22.60 -9.38 15.42
N SER A 78 -22.64 -9.96 14.24
CA SER A 78 -21.53 -10.08 13.28
C SER A 78 -20.97 -8.72 12.81
N ILE A 79 -21.82 -7.70 12.64
CA ILE A 79 -21.38 -6.33 12.31
C ILE A 79 -20.54 -5.77 13.44
N PHE A 80 -20.91 -6.04 14.69
CA PHE A 80 -20.11 -5.64 15.84
C PHE A 80 -18.75 -6.37 15.86
N ILE A 81 -18.74 -7.69 15.66
CA ILE A 81 -17.50 -8.48 15.58
C ILE A 81 -16.59 -7.95 14.47
N GLN A 82 -17.12 -7.76 13.27
CA GLN A 82 -16.39 -7.28 12.09
C GLN A 82 -15.76 -5.90 12.33
N LYS A 83 -16.49 -4.98 12.98
CA LYS A 83 -15.96 -3.65 13.32
C LYS A 83 -14.85 -3.71 14.37
N ILE A 84 -15.00 -4.52 15.41
CA ILE A 84 -13.97 -4.72 16.43
C ILE A 84 -12.72 -5.36 15.82
N TYR A 85 -12.90 -6.39 14.99
CA TYR A 85 -11.82 -7.03 14.24
C TYR A 85 -11.04 -6.01 13.40
N ASN A 86 -11.75 -5.23 12.57
CA ASN A 86 -11.16 -4.18 11.74
C ASN A 86 -10.44 -3.11 12.58
N LEU A 87 -11.05 -2.67 13.70
CA LEU A 87 -10.45 -1.69 14.61
C LEU A 87 -9.15 -2.18 15.24
N ILE A 88 -9.10 -3.43 15.70
CA ILE A 88 -7.90 -4.03 16.31
C ILE A 88 -6.74 -4.01 15.32
N PHE A 89 -6.95 -4.53 14.10
CA PHE A 89 -5.89 -4.54 13.09
C PHE A 89 -5.49 -3.12 12.67
N PHE A 90 -6.43 -2.19 12.59
CA PHE A 90 -6.12 -0.79 12.27
C PHE A 90 -5.24 -0.14 13.35
N VAL A 91 -5.55 -0.32 14.63
CA VAL A 91 -4.76 0.20 15.74
C VAL A 91 -3.36 -0.42 15.75
N VAL A 92 -3.27 -1.75 15.58
CA VAL A 92 -1.97 -2.45 15.53
C VAL A 92 -1.14 -1.97 14.34
N PHE A 93 -1.74 -1.80 13.16
CA PHE A 93 -1.07 -1.22 12.00
C PHE A 93 -0.54 0.19 12.30
N GLY A 94 -1.34 1.04 12.95
CA GLY A 94 -0.92 2.37 13.39
C GLY A 94 0.31 2.33 14.31
N ILE A 95 0.32 1.44 15.29
CA ILE A 95 1.45 1.23 16.21
C ILE A 95 2.69 0.76 15.45
N MET A 96 2.55 -0.21 14.53
CA MET A 96 3.66 -0.70 13.70
C MET A 96 4.24 0.38 12.79
N MET A 97 3.38 1.21 12.19
CA MET A 97 3.79 2.35 11.38
C MET A 97 4.55 3.39 12.21
N LEU A 98 4.04 3.74 13.40
CA LEU A 98 4.75 4.65 14.32
C LEU A 98 6.12 4.10 14.70
N TYR A 99 6.19 2.82 15.05
CA TYR A 99 7.46 2.15 15.33
C TYR A 99 8.41 2.21 14.11
N PHE A 100 7.91 1.94 12.90
CA PHE A 100 8.70 2.03 11.67
C PHE A 100 9.28 3.44 11.45
N ILE A 101 8.44 4.47 11.62
CA ILE A 101 8.82 5.88 11.49
C ILE A 101 9.92 6.23 12.50
N CYS A 102 9.68 5.93 13.78
CA CYS A 102 10.62 6.27 14.85
C CYS A 102 11.94 5.51 14.71
N LYS A 103 11.90 4.22 14.35
CA LYS A 103 13.08 3.35 14.34
C LYS A 103 13.92 3.48 13.07
N TYR A 104 13.30 3.63 11.90
CA TYR A 104 13.98 3.58 10.60
C TYR A 104 14.02 4.92 9.87
N LYS A 105 13.26 5.93 10.34
CA LYS A 105 13.32 7.33 9.90
C LYS A 105 13.26 7.49 8.37
N PRO A 106 12.23 6.96 7.68
CA PRO A 106 12.02 7.22 6.26
C PRO A 106 11.81 8.73 6.02
N PRO A 107 12.11 9.25 4.82
CA PRO A 107 11.86 10.62 4.44
C PRO A 107 10.40 11.00 4.67
N PHE A 108 10.21 12.02 5.49
CA PHE A 108 8.89 12.56 5.84
C PHE A 108 8.04 12.81 4.59
N PHE A 109 8.62 13.44 3.56
CA PHE A 109 7.91 13.74 2.31
C PHE A 109 7.52 12.51 1.50
N ALA A 110 8.28 11.41 1.55
CA ALA A 110 7.85 10.18 0.89
C ALA A 110 6.64 9.60 1.63
N LEU A 111 6.73 9.51 2.95
CA LEU A 111 5.74 8.86 3.79
C LEU A 111 4.40 9.61 3.81
N PHE A 112 4.43 10.94 3.94
CA PHE A 112 3.24 11.79 3.98
C PHE A 112 2.86 12.35 2.60
N SER A 113 3.18 11.61 1.53
CA SER A 113 2.67 11.90 0.19
C SER A 113 1.46 11.03 -0.15
N THR A 114 0.77 11.38 -1.23
CA THR A 114 -0.23 10.52 -1.90
C THR A 114 0.36 9.26 -2.51
N SER A 115 1.69 9.14 -2.61
CA SER A 115 2.29 7.86 -2.99
C SER A 115 2.20 6.84 -1.87
N VAL A 116 1.97 7.28 -0.62
CA VAL A 116 1.98 6.43 0.58
C VAL A 116 0.81 6.81 1.51
N LEU A 117 1.04 7.41 2.68
CA LEU A 117 0.02 7.50 3.74
C LEU A 117 -1.12 8.48 3.44
N LEU A 118 -0.87 9.54 2.68
CA LEU A 118 -1.92 10.55 2.48
C LEU A 118 -3.10 9.95 1.71
N LEU A 119 -2.80 9.12 0.71
CA LEU A 119 -3.82 8.41 -0.05
C LEU A 119 -4.55 7.38 0.80
N TYR A 120 -3.86 6.73 1.74
CA TYR A 120 -4.48 5.87 2.74
C TYR A 120 -5.48 6.62 3.62
N VAL A 121 -5.13 7.82 4.12
CA VAL A 121 -6.02 8.67 4.93
C VAL A 121 -7.30 9.03 4.16
N PHE A 122 -7.19 9.34 2.87
CA PHE A 122 -8.35 9.60 2.03
C PHE A 122 -9.28 8.38 1.90
N TYR A 123 -8.75 7.15 1.89
CA TYR A 123 -9.59 5.95 1.87
C TYR A 123 -10.33 5.69 3.16
N ILE A 124 -9.81 6.13 4.31
CA ILE A 124 -10.51 5.96 5.60
C ILE A 124 -11.91 6.57 5.52
N GLY A 125 -12.05 7.72 4.86
CA GLY A 125 -13.34 8.39 4.63
C GLY A 125 -14.33 7.61 3.75
N ARG A 126 -13.87 6.58 3.03
CA ARG A 126 -14.68 5.72 2.14
C ARG A 126 -14.92 4.31 2.67
N GLY A 127 -14.44 4.00 3.86
CA GLY A 127 -14.51 2.67 4.45
C GLY A 127 -13.14 2.01 4.57
N LEU A 128 -12.81 1.55 5.77
CA LEU A 128 -11.60 0.78 6.05
C LEU A 128 -11.75 -0.63 5.50
N ARG A 129 -11.12 -0.88 4.36
CA ARG A 129 -10.99 -2.22 3.74
C ARG A 129 -9.87 -3.03 4.42
N LYS A 130 -9.61 -4.25 3.92
CA LYS A 130 -8.61 -5.18 4.47
C LYS A 130 -7.14 -4.74 4.32
N ASP A 131 -6.85 -3.56 3.74
CA ASP A 131 -5.48 -3.12 3.39
C ASP A 131 -4.52 -3.09 4.58
N HIS A 132 -4.97 -2.61 5.74
CA HIS A 132 -4.16 -2.55 6.96
C HIS A 132 -3.90 -3.93 7.57
N ILE A 133 -4.79 -4.90 7.35
CA ILE A 133 -4.58 -6.31 7.73
C ILE A 133 -3.45 -6.90 6.88
N LEU A 134 -3.43 -6.61 5.57
CA LEU A 134 -2.35 -7.06 4.69
C LEU A 134 -1.02 -6.46 5.12
N MET A 135 -1.01 -5.18 5.49
CA MET A 135 0.20 -4.52 6.02
C MET A 135 0.62 -5.06 7.38
N PHE A 136 -0.30 -5.45 8.26
CA PHE A 136 0.02 -6.15 9.49
C PHE A 136 0.79 -7.44 9.22
N PHE A 137 0.29 -8.31 8.33
CA PHE A 137 0.97 -9.56 7.96
C PHE A 137 2.35 -9.29 7.32
N PHE A 138 2.46 -8.22 6.54
CA PHE A 138 3.72 -7.85 5.90
C PHE A 138 4.76 -7.40 6.93
N PHE A 139 4.37 -6.55 7.88
CA PHE A 139 5.25 -6.14 8.98
C PHE A 139 5.65 -7.32 9.87
N LEU A 140 4.71 -8.23 10.17
CA LEU A 140 5.00 -9.42 10.96
C LEU A 140 6.04 -10.31 10.24
N SER A 141 5.89 -10.48 8.92
CA SER A 141 6.89 -11.17 8.09
C SER A 141 8.26 -10.49 8.15
N CYS A 142 8.29 -9.15 8.08
CA CYS A 142 9.53 -8.38 8.22
C CYS A 142 10.18 -8.56 9.60
N PHE A 143 9.41 -8.52 10.67
CA PHE A 143 9.93 -8.70 12.03
C PHE A 143 10.46 -10.10 12.29
N GLU A 144 9.79 -11.13 11.76
CA GLU A 144 10.26 -12.50 11.87
C GLU A 144 11.63 -12.68 11.18
N MET A 145 11.79 -12.15 9.96
CA MET A 145 13.07 -12.16 9.24
C MET A 145 14.19 -11.44 9.99
N LEU A 146 13.86 -10.38 10.75
CA LEU A 146 14.84 -9.61 11.52
C LEU A 146 15.23 -10.25 12.84
N LYS A 147 14.31 -10.96 13.49
CA LYS A 147 14.49 -11.48 14.86
C LYS A 147 15.06 -12.90 14.87
N SER A 148 14.59 -13.76 13.98
CA SER A 148 14.92 -15.17 14.07
C SER A 148 16.32 -15.47 13.57
N LYS A 149 17.05 -16.26 14.37
CA LYS A 149 18.37 -16.76 14.03
C LYS A 149 18.31 -18.10 13.27
N ARG A 150 17.15 -18.77 13.28
CA ARG A 150 16.96 -20.11 12.72
C ARG A 150 16.32 -20.00 11.35
N LYS A 151 17.14 -20.17 10.32
CA LYS A 151 16.75 -20.10 8.91
C LYS A 151 15.47 -20.90 8.58
N ILE A 152 15.43 -22.18 8.97
CA ILE A 152 14.28 -23.03 8.64
C ILE A 152 13.00 -22.56 9.33
N TYR A 153 13.08 -22.13 10.58
CA TYR A 153 11.94 -21.60 11.33
C TYR A 153 11.38 -20.35 10.66
N THR A 154 12.24 -19.42 10.28
CA THR A 154 11.85 -18.19 9.56
C THR A 154 11.13 -18.51 8.25
N ILE A 155 11.66 -19.44 7.45
CA ILE A 155 11.03 -19.84 6.19
C ILE A 155 9.64 -20.45 6.44
N LEU A 156 9.51 -21.33 7.44
CA LEU A 156 8.23 -21.95 7.78
C LEU A 156 7.20 -20.91 8.23
N VAL A 157 7.57 -20.02 9.16
CA VAL A 157 6.68 -18.97 9.66
C VAL A 157 6.25 -18.04 8.53
N ILE A 158 7.18 -17.62 7.66
CA ILE A 158 6.84 -16.73 6.53
C ILE A 158 5.88 -17.43 5.55
N ASN A 159 6.07 -18.71 5.25
CA ASN A 159 5.11 -19.43 4.40
C ASN A 159 3.72 -19.50 5.05
N VAL A 160 3.65 -19.80 6.35
CA VAL A 160 2.37 -19.82 7.08
C VAL A 160 1.71 -18.44 7.06
N LEU A 161 2.45 -17.37 7.36
CA LEU A 161 1.93 -16.00 7.30
C LEU A 161 1.45 -15.63 5.89
N PHE A 162 2.21 -15.99 4.85
CA PHE A 162 1.82 -15.77 3.47
C PHE A 162 0.56 -16.53 3.10
N ILE A 163 0.42 -17.79 3.50
CA ILE A 163 -0.77 -18.60 3.25
C ILE A 163 -1.99 -17.96 3.92
N ILE A 164 -1.91 -17.65 5.21
CA ILE A 164 -3.02 -17.02 5.96
C ILE A 164 -3.40 -15.67 5.34
N ALA A 165 -2.41 -14.81 5.08
CA ALA A 165 -2.67 -13.50 4.50
C ALA A 165 -3.25 -13.59 3.08
N THR A 166 -2.85 -14.59 2.29
CA THR A 166 -3.41 -14.87 0.95
C THR A 166 -4.86 -15.34 1.04
N LEU A 167 -5.19 -16.16 2.05
CA LEU A 167 -6.56 -16.60 2.31
C LEU A 167 -7.48 -15.45 2.75
N VAL A 168 -6.92 -14.43 3.45
CA VAL A 168 -7.63 -13.17 3.76
C VAL A 168 -7.81 -12.32 2.51
N HIS A 169 -6.73 -12.13 1.75
CA HIS A 169 -6.75 -11.47 0.45
C HIS A 169 -5.50 -11.81 -0.38
N GLU A 170 -5.72 -12.37 -1.57
CA GLU A 170 -4.69 -12.79 -2.51
C GLU A 170 -3.77 -11.65 -2.97
N LEU A 171 -4.25 -10.40 -2.88
CA LEU A 171 -3.46 -9.20 -3.16
C LEU A 171 -2.19 -9.14 -2.32
N PHE A 172 -2.22 -9.68 -1.08
CA PHE A 172 -1.05 -9.72 -0.20
C PHE A 172 0.14 -10.41 -0.87
N PHE A 173 -0.08 -11.57 -1.47
CA PHE A 173 1.00 -12.34 -2.10
C PHE A 173 1.62 -11.52 -3.24
N ILE A 174 0.76 -10.96 -4.10
CA ILE A 174 1.16 -10.20 -5.28
C ILE A 174 2.06 -9.00 -4.92
N ILE A 175 1.67 -8.21 -3.92
CA ILE A 175 2.43 -6.99 -3.53
C ILE A 175 3.64 -7.29 -2.62
N SER A 176 3.63 -8.41 -1.89
CA SER A 176 4.63 -8.70 -0.85
C SER A 176 5.72 -9.68 -1.30
N PHE A 177 5.53 -10.38 -2.42
CA PHE A 177 6.45 -11.40 -2.91
C PHE A 177 7.89 -10.86 -3.10
N PHE A 178 8.10 -9.90 -4.00
CA PHE A 178 9.45 -9.37 -4.28
C PHE A 178 10.13 -8.70 -3.05
N PRO A 179 9.43 -7.88 -2.24
CA PRO A 179 9.98 -7.33 -1.00
C PRO A 179 10.45 -8.40 -0.01
N THR A 180 9.69 -9.50 0.09
CA THR A 180 10.01 -10.60 1.00
C THR A 180 11.17 -11.44 0.50
N VAL A 181 11.21 -11.74 -0.81
CA VAL A 181 12.37 -12.38 -1.47
C VAL A 181 13.64 -11.58 -1.22
N LEU A 182 13.57 -10.24 -1.31
CA LEU A 182 14.68 -9.36 -1.01
C LEU A 182 15.14 -9.49 0.46
N LEU A 183 14.23 -9.42 1.42
CA LEU A 183 14.56 -9.50 2.84
C LEU A 183 15.10 -10.88 3.22
N LEU A 184 14.49 -11.96 2.73
CA LEU A 184 14.97 -13.33 2.91
C LEU A 184 16.41 -13.49 2.38
N ASN A 185 16.71 -12.91 1.21
CA ASN A 185 18.07 -12.96 0.67
C ASN A 185 19.09 -12.31 1.63
N ASN A 186 18.74 -11.18 2.23
CA ASN A 186 19.65 -10.39 3.07
C ASN A 186 19.76 -10.91 4.51
N PHE A 187 18.67 -11.40 5.10
CA PHE A 187 18.63 -11.77 6.52
C PHE A 187 18.69 -13.29 6.77
N THR A 188 18.33 -14.11 5.79
CA THR A 188 18.18 -15.57 5.99
C THR A 188 19.12 -16.40 5.13
N PHE A 189 19.36 -15.99 3.88
CA PHE A 189 20.22 -16.70 2.94
C PHE A 189 21.59 -16.06 2.71
N GLY A 190 21.79 -14.83 3.21
CA GLY A 190 23.03 -14.07 3.04
C GLY A 190 24.16 -14.62 3.91
N THR A 191 24.87 -15.63 3.42
CA THR A 191 26.13 -16.09 4.00
C THR A 191 27.30 -15.52 3.21
N GLU A 192 28.01 -14.57 3.83
CA GLU A 192 29.37 -14.09 3.52
C GLU A 192 29.72 -13.39 2.19
N ARG A 193 28.91 -13.40 1.15
CA ARG A 193 29.08 -12.44 0.04
C ARG A 193 27.73 -12.09 -0.57
N LYS A 194 27.61 -10.84 -1.01
CA LYS A 194 26.46 -10.23 -1.71
C LYS A 194 26.15 -10.94 -3.04
N SER A 195 25.84 -12.23 -2.97
CA SER A 195 25.37 -13.02 -4.10
C SER A 195 23.97 -12.52 -4.45
N LEU A 196 23.80 -12.00 -5.66
CA LEU A 196 22.53 -11.56 -6.22
C LEU A 196 21.60 -12.76 -6.58
N ASN A 197 21.77 -13.89 -5.90
CA ASN A 197 20.99 -15.10 -6.17
C ASN A 197 19.66 -15.08 -5.40
N TYR A 198 18.66 -14.44 -6.00
CA TYR A 198 17.29 -14.38 -5.49
C TYR A 198 16.48 -15.66 -5.72
N ILE A 199 17.05 -16.66 -6.41
CA ILE A 199 16.36 -17.92 -6.73
C ILE A 199 16.10 -18.73 -5.46
N LYS A 200 17.10 -18.88 -4.56
CA LYS A 200 16.94 -19.66 -3.33
C LYS A 200 15.83 -19.10 -2.41
N PRO A 201 15.80 -17.78 -2.09
CA PRO A 201 14.68 -17.18 -1.37
C PRO A 201 13.33 -17.35 -2.08
N ALA A 202 13.27 -17.19 -3.41
CA ALA A 202 12.03 -17.37 -4.16
C ALA A 202 11.50 -18.81 -4.06
N ILE A 203 12.37 -19.81 -4.26
CA ILE A 203 12.01 -21.24 -4.12
C ILE A 203 11.58 -21.56 -2.67
N SER A 204 12.15 -20.89 -1.66
CA SER A 204 11.74 -21.13 -0.26
C SER A 204 10.29 -20.70 0.04
N LEU A 205 9.69 -19.87 -0.82
CA LEU A 205 8.28 -19.48 -0.77
C LEU A 205 7.37 -20.36 -1.66
N LEU A 206 7.89 -21.47 -2.20
CA LEU A 206 7.12 -22.36 -3.06
C LEU A 206 5.82 -22.86 -2.39
N PRO A 207 5.79 -23.29 -1.11
CA PRO A 207 4.53 -23.70 -0.47
C PRO A 207 3.44 -22.63 -0.52
N ALA A 208 3.77 -21.39 -0.12
CA ALA A 208 2.83 -20.28 -0.21
C ALA A 208 2.46 -19.91 -1.66
N THR A 209 3.40 -20.04 -2.59
CA THR A 209 3.17 -19.80 -4.02
C THR A 209 2.16 -20.80 -4.59
N LEU A 210 2.28 -22.08 -4.25
CA LEU A 210 1.34 -23.11 -4.70
C LEU A 210 -0.08 -22.86 -4.17
N VAL A 211 -0.20 -22.47 -2.90
CA VAL A 211 -1.50 -22.10 -2.31
C VAL A 211 -2.08 -20.85 -2.99
N PHE A 212 -1.25 -19.82 -3.23
CA PHE A 212 -1.68 -18.63 -3.97
C PHE A 212 -2.18 -18.98 -5.37
N LEU A 213 -1.43 -19.78 -6.14
CA LEU A 213 -1.83 -20.21 -7.48
C LEU A 213 -3.13 -21.01 -7.44
N TYR A 214 -3.28 -21.92 -6.48
CA TYR A 214 -4.50 -22.69 -6.31
C TYR A 214 -5.71 -21.77 -6.07
N ILE A 215 -5.62 -20.86 -5.09
CA ILE A 215 -6.70 -19.91 -4.77
C ILE A 215 -7.01 -19.01 -5.97
N PHE A 216 -5.98 -18.53 -6.65
CA PHE A 216 -6.12 -17.56 -7.74
C PHE A 216 -6.84 -18.17 -8.96
N PHE A 217 -6.53 -19.42 -9.32
CA PHE A 217 -7.09 -20.06 -10.51
C PHE A 217 -8.35 -20.90 -10.25
N PHE A 218 -8.49 -21.50 -9.06
CA PHE A 218 -9.55 -22.48 -8.80
C PHE A 218 -10.59 -22.03 -7.77
N SER A 219 -10.36 -20.93 -7.04
CA SER A 219 -11.24 -20.50 -5.94
C SER A 219 -11.86 -19.11 -6.16
N LEU A 220 -12.13 -18.73 -7.41
CA LEU A 220 -12.78 -17.45 -7.75
C LEU A 220 -14.17 -17.30 -7.10
N GLY A 221 -14.88 -18.41 -6.94
CA GLY A 221 -16.28 -18.46 -6.51
C GLY A 221 -17.24 -18.42 -7.70
N THR A 222 -18.46 -18.91 -7.47
CA THR A 222 -19.58 -18.97 -8.41
C THR A 222 -20.79 -18.24 -7.84
N VAL A 223 -21.78 -17.96 -8.68
CA VAL A 223 -23.05 -17.35 -8.23
C VAL A 223 -23.77 -18.24 -7.21
N VAL A 224 -23.65 -19.57 -7.31
CA VAL A 224 -24.24 -20.53 -6.36
C VAL A 224 -23.57 -20.40 -4.99
N GLU A 225 -22.24 -20.38 -4.96
CA GLU A 225 -21.47 -20.20 -3.73
C GLU A 225 -21.76 -18.83 -3.09
N GLN A 226 -21.85 -17.77 -3.89
CA GLN A 226 -22.25 -16.44 -3.41
C GLN A 226 -23.63 -16.47 -2.74
N GLN A 227 -24.61 -17.15 -3.34
CA GLN A 227 -25.95 -17.25 -2.79
C GLN A 227 -25.98 -18.06 -1.48
N ALA A 228 -25.20 -19.13 -1.39
CA ALA A 228 -25.03 -19.92 -0.16
C ALA A 228 -24.43 -19.06 0.97
N ILE A 229 -23.37 -18.30 0.68
CA ILE A 229 -22.77 -17.35 1.62
C ILE A 229 -23.82 -16.33 2.10
N LEU A 230 -24.56 -15.70 1.18
CA LEU A 230 -25.60 -14.73 1.55
C LEU A 230 -26.72 -15.34 2.39
N THR A 231 -27.08 -16.60 2.13
CA THR A 231 -28.10 -17.31 2.91
C THR A 231 -27.63 -17.59 4.33
N SER A 232 -26.37 -18.03 4.49
CA SER A 232 -25.78 -18.26 5.83
C SER A 232 -25.79 -17.00 6.71
N TRP A 233 -25.58 -15.81 6.12
CA TRP A 233 -25.65 -14.56 6.86
C TRP A 233 -27.07 -14.09 7.17
N LYS A 234 -28.04 -14.40 6.29
CA LYS A 234 -29.45 -14.15 6.55
C LYS A 234 -29.96 -14.97 7.73
N GLU A 235 -29.51 -16.20 7.87
CA GLU A 235 -29.82 -17.06 9.04
C GLU A 235 -29.30 -16.44 10.34
N LEU A 236 -28.22 -15.68 10.30
CA LEU A 236 -27.69 -14.89 11.43
C LEU A 236 -28.28 -13.47 11.52
N GLY A 237 -29.36 -13.18 10.77
CA GLY A 237 -30.10 -11.92 10.85
C GLY A 237 -29.52 -10.75 10.03
N ILE A 238 -28.55 -10.99 9.14
CA ILE A 238 -28.00 -9.94 8.26
C ILE A 238 -28.61 -10.06 6.85
N THR A 239 -29.38 -9.06 6.45
CA THR A 239 -30.08 -9.08 5.15
C THR A 239 -29.52 -8.11 4.11
N THR A 240 -28.62 -7.19 4.51
CA THR A 240 -28.19 -6.04 3.69
C THR A 240 -26.76 -6.16 3.14
N ILE A 241 -26.21 -7.37 3.03
CA ILE A 241 -24.87 -7.56 2.46
C ILE A 241 -24.95 -7.42 0.93
N ALA A 242 -24.21 -6.46 0.39
CA ALA A 242 -24.00 -6.30 -1.04
C ALA A 242 -22.50 -6.46 -1.35
N PHE A 243 -22.15 -7.53 -2.06
CA PHE A 243 -20.79 -7.73 -2.54
C PHE A 243 -20.49 -6.85 -3.75
N ASN A 244 -19.24 -6.41 -3.87
CA ASN A 244 -18.79 -5.68 -5.04
C ASN A 244 -18.82 -6.57 -6.29
N SER A 245 -19.14 -5.99 -7.44
CA SER A 245 -19.03 -6.69 -8.72
C SER A 245 -17.59 -7.12 -9.00
N GLY A 246 -17.43 -8.29 -9.63
CA GLY A 246 -16.13 -8.89 -9.93
C GLY A 246 -15.46 -9.67 -8.81
N ILE A 247 -16.11 -9.82 -7.66
CA ILE A 247 -15.66 -10.78 -6.63
C ILE A 247 -15.93 -12.22 -7.07
N PHE A 248 -17.13 -12.51 -7.61
CA PHE A 248 -17.62 -13.86 -7.93
C PHE A 248 -17.97 -14.09 -9.41
N ASP A 249 -18.15 -13.06 -10.24
CA ASP A 249 -18.75 -13.19 -11.58
C ASP A 249 -17.79 -12.96 -12.75
N ARG A 250 -16.92 -11.93 -12.69
CA ARG A 250 -15.94 -11.63 -13.76
C ARG A 250 -14.83 -10.68 -13.32
N SER A 251 -13.63 -10.85 -13.88
CA SER A 251 -12.58 -9.82 -13.79
C SER A 251 -13.07 -8.52 -14.46
N LEU A 252 -12.88 -7.38 -13.79
CA LEU A 252 -13.26 -6.06 -14.32
C LEU A 252 -12.03 -5.42 -14.96
N TYR A 253 -11.80 -5.75 -16.23
CA TYR A 253 -10.65 -5.24 -16.95
C TYR A 253 -10.75 -3.74 -17.21
N ILE A 254 -9.60 -3.06 -17.23
CA ILE A 254 -9.56 -1.60 -17.38
C ILE A 254 -10.11 -1.11 -18.73
N TRP A 255 -10.00 -1.94 -19.79
CA TRP A 255 -10.53 -1.61 -21.11
C TRP A 255 -12.06 -1.71 -21.20
N GLU A 256 -12.70 -2.45 -20.29
CA GLU A 256 -14.16 -2.61 -20.24
C GLU A 256 -14.86 -1.46 -19.52
N LEU A 257 -14.09 -0.49 -19.02
CA LEU A 257 -14.59 0.61 -18.19
C LEU A 257 -15.15 1.78 -18.99
N GLY A 258 -15.00 1.74 -20.31
CA GLY A 258 -15.41 2.84 -21.18
C GLY A 258 -14.60 4.12 -20.97
N PHE A 259 -13.37 4.02 -20.44
CA PHE A 259 -12.50 5.19 -20.32
C PHE A 259 -12.14 5.75 -21.70
N THR A 260 -12.09 7.08 -21.78
CA THR A 260 -11.59 7.81 -22.95
C THR A 260 -10.08 7.66 -23.07
N ARG A 261 -9.53 7.88 -24.27
CA ARG A 261 -8.09 7.90 -24.51
C ARG A 261 -7.33 8.82 -23.54
N ASN A 262 -7.87 10.01 -23.25
CA ASN A 262 -7.25 10.98 -22.35
C ASN A 262 -7.22 10.48 -20.89
N GLN A 263 -8.23 9.72 -20.46
CA GLN A 263 -8.26 9.11 -19.14
C GLN A 263 -7.19 8.03 -18.99
N TYR A 264 -6.97 7.18 -20.00
CA TYR A 264 -5.86 6.22 -19.99
C TYR A 264 -4.48 6.90 -19.97
N ILE A 265 -4.29 7.94 -20.77
CA ILE A 265 -3.04 8.71 -20.78
C ILE A 265 -2.79 9.36 -19.41
N SER A 266 -3.82 9.96 -18.81
CA SER A 266 -3.74 10.59 -17.50
C SER A 266 -3.43 9.57 -16.40
N PHE A 267 -4.06 8.39 -16.47
CA PHE A 267 -3.81 7.28 -15.56
C PHE A 267 -2.35 6.80 -15.62
N LEU A 268 -1.82 6.55 -16.83
CA LEU A 268 -0.41 6.18 -17.00
C LEU A 268 0.53 7.30 -16.56
N GLY A 269 0.20 8.56 -16.89
CA GLY A 269 0.95 9.73 -16.44
C GLY A 269 1.02 9.83 -14.92
N ALA A 270 -0.07 9.53 -14.21
CA ALA A 270 -0.09 9.50 -12.75
C ALA A 270 0.81 8.40 -12.18
N ILE A 271 0.73 7.17 -12.71
CA ILE A 271 1.63 6.08 -12.26
C ILE A 271 3.09 6.46 -12.49
N ILE A 272 3.43 7.01 -13.66
CA ILE A 272 4.80 7.45 -13.98
C ILE A 272 5.24 8.56 -13.02
N LEU A 273 4.35 9.49 -12.66
CA LEU A 273 4.68 10.55 -11.72
C LEU A 273 4.97 10.00 -10.32
N HIS A 274 4.15 9.07 -9.81
CA HIS A 274 4.42 8.37 -8.55
C HIS A 274 5.75 7.63 -8.60
N PHE A 275 6.05 6.94 -9.70
CA PHE A 275 7.30 6.21 -9.91
C PHE A 275 8.52 7.15 -9.84
N ILE A 276 8.49 8.25 -10.60
CA ILE A 276 9.57 9.25 -10.64
C ILE A 276 9.74 9.90 -9.27
N PHE A 277 8.65 10.28 -8.60
CA PHE A 277 8.67 10.87 -7.28
C PHE A 277 9.36 9.96 -6.25
N MET A 278 8.97 8.68 -6.21
CA MET A 278 9.56 7.71 -5.30
C MET A 278 11.04 7.48 -5.60
N ILE A 279 11.42 7.36 -6.88
CA ILE A 279 12.83 7.27 -7.28
C ILE A 279 13.62 8.46 -6.79
N VAL A 280 13.16 9.67 -7.08
CA VAL A 280 13.89 10.90 -6.77
C VAL A 280 14.05 11.08 -5.26
N ILE A 281 13.00 10.92 -4.46
CA ILE A 281 13.09 11.14 -3.01
C ILE A 281 13.94 10.06 -2.34
N ILE A 282 13.68 8.79 -2.62
CA ILE A 282 14.36 7.70 -1.91
C ILE A 282 15.81 7.59 -2.35
N SER A 283 16.12 7.69 -3.65
CA SER A 283 17.51 7.64 -4.10
C SER A 283 18.37 8.81 -3.65
N ASN A 284 17.76 9.98 -3.36
CA ASN A 284 18.46 11.11 -2.76
C ASN A 284 18.77 10.88 -1.28
N ASP A 285 17.91 10.15 -0.57
CA ASP A 285 18.13 9.80 0.84
C ASP A 285 19.10 8.63 1.03
N LEU A 286 19.11 7.66 0.11
CA LEU A 286 20.05 6.54 0.13
C LEU A 286 21.47 7.04 -0.20
N LYS A 287 22.46 6.69 0.64
CA LYS A 287 23.88 7.01 0.37
C LYS A 287 24.63 5.83 -0.26
N ASN A 288 24.28 4.60 0.11
CA ASN A 288 24.95 3.40 -0.35
C ASN A 288 24.56 3.02 -1.80
N LYS A 289 25.55 2.79 -2.67
CA LYS A 289 25.36 2.47 -4.09
C LYS A 289 24.66 1.13 -4.31
N GLU A 290 25.02 0.09 -3.56
CA GLU A 290 24.39 -1.22 -3.71
C GLU A 290 22.94 -1.19 -3.24
N LEU A 291 22.66 -0.49 -2.14
CA LEU A 291 21.29 -0.30 -1.67
C LEU A 291 20.42 0.48 -2.69
N LYS A 292 20.99 1.46 -3.42
CA LYS A 292 20.28 2.12 -4.52
C LYS A 292 19.94 1.16 -5.67
N LYS A 293 20.88 0.29 -6.06
CA LYS A 293 20.61 -0.73 -7.09
C LYS A 293 19.47 -1.65 -6.66
N THR A 294 19.51 -2.11 -5.40
CA THR A 294 18.45 -2.91 -4.81
C THR A 294 17.10 -2.18 -4.82
N PHE A 295 17.09 -0.90 -4.43
CA PHE A 295 15.89 -0.06 -4.49
C PHE A 295 15.35 0.06 -5.92
N TYR A 296 16.21 0.32 -6.91
CA TYR A 296 15.80 0.43 -8.32
C TYR A 296 15.23 -0.88 -8.86
N ALA A 297 15.85 -2.02 -8.57
CA ALA A 297 15.31 -3.31 -8.95
C ALA A 297 13.93 -3.55 -8.32
N LEU A 298 13.79 -3.27 -7.02
CA LEU A 298 12.54 -3.48 -6.30
C LEU A 298 11.42 -2.57 -6.81
N ILE A 299 11.68 -1.28 -7.02
CA ILE A 299 10.65 -0.35 -7.50
C ILE A 299 10.21 -0.65 -8.93
N ILE A 300 11.12 -1.09 -9.81
CA ILE A 300 10.76 -1.52 -11.17
C ILE A 300 9.83 -2.74 -11.12
N LEU A 301 10.19 -3.77 -10.33
CA LEU A 301 9.36 -4.97 -10.18
C LEU A 301 7.98 -4.65 -9.59
N GLN A 302 7.93 -3.78 -8.57
CA GLN A 302 6.68 -3.38 -7.93
C GLN A 302 5.78 -2.55 -8.85
N TYR A 303 6.34 -1.67 -9.68
CA TYR A 303 5.54 -0.92 -10.64
C TYR A 303 5.09 -1.78 -11.82
N ALA A 304 5.84 -2.83 -12.19
CA ALA A 304 5.34 -3.84 -13.12
C ALA A 304 4.14 -4.59 -12.53
N VAL A 305 4.19 -4.96 -11.25
CA VAL A 305 3.06 -5.55 -10.52
C VAL A 305 1.86 -4.59 -10.48
N LEU A 306 2.09 -3.31 -10.15
CA LEU A 306 1.04 -2.28 -10.11
C LEU A 306 0.34 -2.14 -11.47
N LEU A 307 1.10 -2.10 -12.57
CA LEU A 307 0.55 -2.01 -13.92
C LEU A 307 -0.26 -3.27 -14.28
N ALA A 308 0.24 -4.46 -13.94
CA ALA A 308 -0.48 -5.72 -14.18
C ALA A 308 -1.80 -5.76 -13.39
N LEU A 309 -1.80 -5.38 -12.11
CA LEU A 309 -3.01 -5.27 -11.31
C LEU A 309 -4.00 -4.27 -11.93
N SER A 310 -3.49 -3.15 -12.42
CA SER A 310 -4.28 -2.10 -13.09
C SER A 310 -4.87 -2.48 -14.42
N ALA A 311 -4.37 -3.54 -15.07
CA ALA A 311 -5.05 -4.10 -16.23
C ALA A 311 -6.33 -4.86 -15.85
N VAL A 312 -6.36 -5.47 -14.65
CA VAL A 312 -7.37 -6.49 -14.27
C VAL A 312 -8.40 -5.97 -13.26
N ALA A 313 -8.15 -4.83 -12.61
CA ALA A 313 -9.11 -4.26 -11.66
C ALA A 313 -9.00 -2.73 -11.51
N LYS A 314 -9.99 -2.20 -10.77
CA LYS A 314 -10.30 -0.79 -10.59
C LYS A 314 -9.61 -0.13 -9.37
N ASP A 315 -8.82 -0.85 -8.57
CA ASP A 315 -8.34 -0.32 -7.29
C ASP A 315 -6.89 0.23 -7.32
N PHE A 316 -6.49 0.85 -8.44
CA PHE A 316 -5.11 1.28 -8.70
C PHE A 316 -4.51 2.18 -7.64
N SER A 317 -5.31 3.09 -7.11
CA SER A 317 -4.87 4.07 -6.13
C SER A 317 -4.61 3.42 -4.75
N ARG A 318 -5.29 2.32 -4.40
CA ARG A 318 -4.95 1.50 -3.21
C ARG A 318 -3.62 0.77 -3.43
N TRP A 319 -3.40 0.26 -4.64
CA TRP A 319 -2.18 -0.47 -4.97
C TRP A 319 -0.95 0.42 -5.04
N ILE A 320 -1.07 1.69 -5.46
CA ILE A 320 0.02 2.67 -5.38
C ILE A 320 0.52 2.77 -3.93
N PHE A 321 -0.40 2.95 -2.97
CA PHE A 321 -0.07 2.98 -1.54
C PHE A 321 0.61 1.68 -1.10
N LEU A 322 0.01 0.52 -1.41
CA LEU A 322 0.50 -0.78 -0.98
C LEU A 322 1.88 -1.10 -1.55
N CYS A 323 2.08 -0.97 -2.86
CA CYS A 323 3.35 -1.20 -3.53
C CYS A 323 4.44 -0.25 -3.01
N ASN A 324 4.13 1.03 -2.82
CA ASN A 324 5.14 1.97 -2.32
C ASN A 324 5.48 1.73 -0.85
N LEU A 325 4.51 1.38 -0.01
CA LEU A 325 4.78 1.05 1.39
C LEU A 325 5.59 -0.24 1.52
N THR A 326 5.28 -1.27 0.72
CA THR A 326 6.04 -2.54 0.68
C THR A 326 7.44 -2.40 0.06
N ILE A 327 7.72 -1.32 -0.69
CA ILE A 327 9.09 -0.91 -1.06
C ILE A 327 9.80 -0.21 0.10
N LEU A 328 9.14 0.77 0.74
CA LEU A 328 9.79 1.60 1.76
C LEU A 328 10.24 0.78 2.97
N ILE A 329 9.39 -0.09 3.49
CA ILE A 329 9.70 -0.88 4.68
C ILE A 329 11.01 -1.67 4.54
N PRO A 330 11.20 -2.57 3.54
CA PRO A 330 12.42 -3.35 3.41
C PRO A 330 13.65 -2.48 3.11
N ILE A 331 13.51 -1.44 2.30
CA ILE A 331 14.64 -0.57 1.94
C ILE A 331 15.18 0.17 3.16
N TYR A 332 14.31 0.67 4.04
CA TYR A 332 14.75 1.37 5.24
C TYR A 332 15.22 0.44 6.36
N ILE A 333 14.69 -0.80 6.39
CA ILE A 333 15.27 -1.88 7.19
C ILE A 333 16.73 -2.14 6.77
N LEU A 334 16.98 -2.33 5.48
CA LEU A 334 18.32 -2.57 4.94
C LEU A 334 19.25 -1.35 5.08
N LYS A 335 18.72 -0.13 4.88
CA LYS A 335 19.46 1.12 5.09
C LYS A 335 20.08 1.17 6.48
N LYS A 336 19.29 0.87 7.51
CA LYS A 336 19.75 0.90 8.90
C LYS A 336 20.87 -0.12 9.17
N GLN A 337 20.86 -1.27 8.51
CA GLN A 337 21.92 -2.27 8.61
C GLN A 337 23.20 -1.81 7.90
N VAL A 338 23.07 -1.19 6.73
CA VAL A 338 24.20 -0.73 5.93
C VAL A 338 24.89 0.49 6.54
N ASP A 339 24.13 1.43 7.12
CA ASP A 339 24.67 2.64 7.77
C ASP A 339 25.53 2.33 9.01
N GLN A 340 25.55 1.09 9.49
CA GLN A 340 26.48 0.62 10.53
C GLN A 340 27.92 0.40 10.00
N TYR A 341 28.16 0.50 8.68
CA TYR A 341 29.46 0.30 8.04
C TYR A 341 29.89 1.53 7.22
N PRO A 342 31.16 1.98 7.27
CA PRO A 342 31.61 3.18 6.57
C PRO A 342 31.46 3.05 5.05
N ALA A 343 30.83 4.04 4.42
CA ALA A 343 30.56 4.04 2.98
C ALA A 343 31.79 4.46 2.16
N GLN A 344 32.17 3.65 1.17
CA GLN A 344 33.03 4.12 0.07
C GLN A 344 32.22 5.06 -0.83
N GLN A 345 32.57 6.34 -0.84
CA GLN A 345 32.04 7.33 -1.76
C GLN A 345 32.65 7.13 -3.15
N ASN A 346 31.82 6.81 -4.15
CA ASN A 346 32.16 7.09 -5.54
C ASN A 346 30.86 7.26 -6.34
N ASP A 347 30.53 8.50 -6.68
CA ASP A 347 29.29 8.94 -7.31
C ASP A 347 29.56 9.26 -8.79
N ASN A 348 28.95 8.54 -9.75
CA ASN A 348 28.93 8.97 -11.15
C ASN A 348 27.66 8.62 -11.96
N TYR A 349 26.61 8.09 -11.35
CA TYR A 349 25.34 7.86 -12.06
C TYR A 349 24.28 8.89 -11.61
N PHE A 350 23.73 9.64 -12.57
CA PHE A 350 22.68 10.67 -12.42
C PHE A 350 23.08 11.97 -11.68
N SER A 351 24.19 12.59 -12.08
CA SER A 351 24.56 13.95 -11.61
C SER A 351 23.54 15.04 -11.97
N PHE A 352 22.68 14.80 -12.97
CA PHE A 352 21.67 15.77 -13.41
C PHE A 352 20.53 15.97 -12.39
N LEU A 353 19.97 14.90 -11.82
CA LEU A 353 18.86 14.99 -10.87
C LEU A 353 19.29 15.47 -9.47
N LYS A 354 20.55 15.21 -9.07
CA LYS A 354 21.14 15.74 -7.83
C LYS A 354 21.30 17.27 -7.82
N LYS A 355 21.42 17.90 -8.99
CA LYS A 355 21.68 19.35 -9.10
C LYS A 355 20.48 20.21 -8.75
N VAL A 356 19.27 19.64 -8.67
CA VAL A 356 18.03 20.40 -8.54
C VAL A 356 17.31 20.03 -7.25
N SER A 357 17.74 20.62 -6.13
CA SER A 357 17.21 20.31 -4.79
C SER A 357 15.72 20.60 -4.60
N TRP A 358 15.08 21.31 -5.55
CA TRP A 358 13.66 21.68 -5.51
C TRP A 358 12.74 20.72 -6.28
N VAL A 359 13.27 19.88 -7.19
CA VAL A 359 12.47 18.89 -7.95
C VAL A 359 11.66 17.94 -7.08
N PRO A 360 12.20 17.37 -5.97
CA PRO A 360 11.40 16.50 -5.11
C PRO A 360 10.19 17.20 -4.50
N TYR A 361 10.29 18.52 -4.26
CA TYR A 361 9.20 19.30 -3.68
C TYR A 361 8.15 19.65 -4.73
N ILE A 362 8.55 20.02 -5.95
CA ILE A 362 7.59 20.19 -7.06
C ILE A 362 6.87 18.88 -7.34
N LEU A 363 7.61 17.77 -7.41
CA LEU A 363 7.00 16.46 -7.57
C LEU A 363 6.08 16.14 -6.39
N PHE A 364 6.43 16.51 -5.15
CA PHE A 364 5.51 16.40 -4.01
C PHE A 364 4.20 17.16 -4.28
N PHE A 365 4.23 18.41 -4.76
CA PHE A 365 3.01 19.18 -5.07
C PHE A 365 2.19 18.60 -6.23
N ILE A 366 2.84 18.16 -7.30
CA ILE A 366 2.15 17.57 -8.44
C ILE A 366 1.56 16.21 -8.06
N ASN A 367 2.29 15.44 -7.25
CA ASN A 367 1.91 14.09 -6.89
C ASN A 367 0.88 14.06 -5.77
N THR A 368 0.90 15.03 -4.83
CA THR A 368 -0.04 15.14 -3.70
C THR A 368 -1.49 15.44 -4.09
N MET A 369 -1.83 15.42 -5.38
CA MET A 369 -3.20 15.56 -5.85
C MET A 369 -4.05 14.37 -5.36
N PRO A 370 -5.23 14.59 -4.76
CA PRO A 370 -6.08 13.51 -4.29
C PRO A 370 -6.58 12.69 -5.48
N HIS A 371 -6.16 11.42 -5.52
CA HIS A 371 -6.55 10.43 -6.53
C HIS A 371 -7.66 9.48 -6.03
N SER A 372 -8.16 9.69 -4.82
CA SER A 372 -9.25 8.89 -4.30
C SER A 372 -10.53 9.37 -4.98
N GLY A 373 -10.98 8.69 -6.03
CA GLY A 373 -12.23 9.03 -6.70
C GLY A 373 -12.25 8.50 -8.10
N TRP A 374 -13.20 7.64 -8.39
CA TRP A 374 -13.34 6.96 -9.67
C TRP A 374 -13.90 7.90 -10.77
N ASN A 375 -13.64 9.19 -10.64
CA ASN A 375 -14.00 10.20 -11.61
C ASN A 375 -12.78 11.06 -11.91
N PHE A 376 -12.36 11.12 -13.17
CA PHE A 376 -11.38 12.11 -13.62
C PHE A 376 -11.86 13.55 -13.30
N ASN A 377 -13.17 13.78 -13.16
CA ASN A 377 -13.68 15.03 -12.63
C ASN A 377 -13.24 15.28 -11.19
N ASP A 378 -13.09 14.27 -10.33
CA ASP A 378 -12.53 14.45 -8.98
C ASP A 378 -11.07 14.90 -9.06
N TYR A 379 -10.29 14.37 -10.01
CA TYR A 379 -8.92 14.83 -10.26
C TYR A 379 -8.88 16.31 -10.67
N ILE A 380 -9.79 16.78 -11.52
CA ILE A 380 -9.89 18.20 -11.91
C ILE A 380 -10.43 19.05 -10.74
N VAL A 381 -11.47 18.59 -10.06
CA VAL A 381 -12.20 19.32 -9.01
C VAL A 381 -11.35 19.52 -7.77
N TYR A 382 -10.63 18.49 -7.34
CA TYR A 382 -9.79 18.49 -6.14
C TYR A 382 -8.30 18.74 -6.45
N ASN A 383 -7.96 19.12 -7.68
CA ASN A 383 -6.62 19.60 -8.01
C ASN A 383 -6.28 20.81 -7.10
N PRO A 384 -5.13 20.83 -6.38
CA PRO A 384 -4.72 21.95 -5.53
C PRO A 384 -4.73 23.30 -6.27
N VAL A 385 -4.41 23.34 -7.56
CA VAL A 385 -4.50 24.56 -8.38
C VAL A 385 -5.94 24.99 -8.55
N ASN A 386 -6.87 24.07 -8.80
CA ASN A 386 -8.30 24.37 -8.92
C ASN A 386 -8.91 24.73 -7.55
N VAL A 387 -8.50 24.05 -6.47
CA VAL A 387 -8.93 24.36 -5.10
C VAL A 387 -8.42 25.74 -4.68
N VAL A 388 -7.13 26.05 -4.88
CA VAL A 388 -6.55 27.37 -4.63
C VAL A 388 -7.21 28.42 -5.51
N TYR A 389 -7.42 28.16 -6.80
CA TYR A 389 -8.19 29.04 -7.68
C TYR A 389 -9.59 29.30 -7.14
N LYS A 390 -10.32 28.26 -6.71
CA LYS A 390 -11.65 28.39 -6.11
C LYS A 390 -11.64 29.18 -4.80
N ILE A 391 -10.65 28.96 -3.92
CA ILE A 391 -10.46 29.73 -2.69
C ILE A 391 -10.20 31.21 -2.99
N ILE A 392 -9.26 31.50 -3.89
CA ILE A 392 -8.91 32.86 -4.30
C ILE A 392 -10.10 33.54 -5.00
N SER A 393 -10.89 32.78 -5.76
CA SER A 393 -12.05 33.31 -6.50
C SER A 393 -13.38 33.24 -5.73
N ASN A 394 -13.38 32.87 -4.44
CA ASN A 394 -14.58 32.66 -3.62
C ASN A 394 -15.62 31.73 -4.29
N LYS A 395 -15.18 30.78 -5.11
CA LYS A 395 -16.06 29.77 -5.71
C LYS A 395 -16.18 28.59 -4.75
N HIS A 396 -17.39 28.01 -4.68
CA HIS A 396 -17.64 26.85 -3.83
C HIS A 396 -16.72 25.68 -4.17
N ILE A 397 -16.04 25.14 -3.15
CA ILE A 397 -15.42 23.81 -3.19
C ILE A 397 -16.56 22.83 -2.88
N LEU A 398 -16.91 21.99 -3.85
CA LEU A 398 -17.86 20.90 -3.69
C LEU A 398 -17.22 19.78 -2.87
#